data_AF-A0A1J3J476-F1
#
_entry.id   AF-A0A1J3J476-F1
#
_cell.length_a   1.000
_cell.length_b   1.000
_cell.length_c   1.000
_cell.angle_alpha   90.00
_cell.angle_beta   90.00
_cell.angle_gamma   90.00
#
_symmetry.space_group_name_H-M   'P 1'
#
loop_
_entity.id
_entity.type
_entity.pdbx_description
1 polymer ?
#
loop_
_entity_poly.entity_id
_entity_poly.type
_entity_poly.pdbx_seq_one_letter_code
_entity_poly.pdbx_strand_id
1 'polypeptide(L)' 'SSDFVGIIHYMTVYVKNSKPTLSPLPTRQDFFADMGADTLFIGNSTFFTWDIMPWGLESVLEYLKQNYNNPPIYILE' A
#
# COMPACT_ATOMS: atom_id res chain seq x y z
N SER A 1 -19.39 10.35 -4.73
CA SER A 1 -20.29 9.36 -5.35
C SER A 1 -19.61 8.84 -6.60
N SER A 2 -19.68 7.54 -6.87
CA SER A 2 -19.09 6.90 -8.05
C SER A 2 -19.93 5.69 -8.45
N ASP A 3 -19.93 5.37 -9.75
CA ASP A 3 -20.61 4.18 -10.30
C ASP A 3 -19.71 2.93 -10.26
N PHE A 4 -18.39 3.11 -10.23
CA PHE A 4 -17.39 2.05 -10.16
C PHE A 4 -16.10 2.51 -9.47
N VAL A 5 -15.19 1.56 -9.20
CA VAL A 5 -13.84 1.83 -8.69
C VAL A 5 -12.81 1.30 -9.70
N GLY A 6 -11.90 2.18 -10.12
CA GLY A 6 -10.73 1.80 -10.90
C GLY A 6 -9.55 1.47 -9.97
N ILE A 7 -8.86 0.36 -10.22
CA ILE A 7 -7.69 -0.06 -9.45
C ILE A 7 -6.45 0.00 -10.33
N ILE A 8 -5.40 0.64 -9.82
CA ILE A 8 -4.04 0.63 -10.36
C ILE A 8 -3.17 -0.10 -9.34
N HIS A 9 -2.68 -1.30 -9.66
CA HIS A 9 -1.93 -2.15 -8.75
C HIS A 9 -0.69 -2.75 -9.43
N TYR A 10 0.49 -2.28 -9.01
CA TYR A 10 1.77 -2.79 -9.53
C TYR A 10 2.54 -3.69 -8.56
N MET A 11 2.47 -3.42 -7.27
CA MET A 11 3.37 -4.02 -6.28
C MET A 11 2.72 -4.11 -4.91
N THR A 12 3.14 -5.11 -4.14
CA THR A 12 2.82 -5.26 -2.73
C THR A 12 4.11 -5.18 -1.92
N VAL A 13 4.04 -4.51 -0.77
CA VAL A 13 5.17 -4.38 0.17
C VAL A 13 4.75 -4.89 1.55
N TYR A 14 5.72 -5.34 2.34
CA TYR A 14 5.48 -5.50 3.76
C TYR A 14 5.58 -4.15 4.46
N VAL A 15 4.87 -4.02 5.57
CA VAL A 15 4.96 -2.85 6.45
C VAL A 15 5.30 -3.29 7.86
N LYS A 16 6.04 -2.44 8.58
CA LYS A 16 6.25 -2.57 10.02
C LYS A 16 6.05 -1.22 10.68
N ASN A 17 5.72 -1.20 11.97
CA ASN A 17 5.61 0.05 12.71
C ASN A 17 6.96 0.80 12.69
N SER A 18 6.91 2.08 12.33
CA SER A 18 8.06 2.97 12.42
C SER A 18 8.39 3.19 13.90
N LYS A 19 9.69 3.13 14.23
CA LYS A 19 10.13 3.46 15.58
C LYS A 19 10.21 4.98 15.71
N PRO A 20 9.70 5.57 16.81
CA PRO A 20 9.90 6.99 17.06
C PRO A 20 11.41 7.25 17.16
N THR A 21 11.93 8.07 16.25
CA THR A 21 13.30 8.56 16.35
C THR A 21 13.35 9.53 17.52
N LEU A 22 14.01 9.14 18.61
CA LEU A 22 14.48 10.08 19.64
C LEU A 22 15.56 10.96 19.01
N SER A 23 15.13 11.99 18.29
CA SER A 23 16.01 13.03 17.77
C SER A 23 15.81 14.31 18.58
N PRO A 24 16.88 15.04 18.92
CA PRO A 24 16.76 16.39 19.47
C PRO A 24 16.25 17.41 18.43
N LEU A 25 16.21 17.04 17.14
CA LEU A 25 15.58 17.82 16.08
C LEU A 25 14.08 17.49 15.97
N PRO A 26 13.25 18.43 15.49
CA PRO A 26 11.83 18.17 15.25
C PRO A 26 11.64 16.90 14.43
N THR A 27 10.75 16.02 14.89
CA THR A 27 10.32 14.86 14.13
C THR A 27 9.85 15.33 12.75
N ARG A 28 10.31 14.68 11.68
CA ARG A 28 9.87 14.94 10.31
C ARG A 28 8.34 14.93 10.29
N GLN A 29 7.71 16.07 9.99
CA GLN A 29 6.24 16.19 9.87
C GLN A 29 5.89 16.03 8.39
N ASP A 30 5.86 14.80 7.93
CA ASP A 30 5.38 14.52 6.59
C ASP A 30 4.49 13.29 6.54
N PHE A 31 3.92 13.06 5.37
CA PHE A 31 3.00 11.96 5.11
C PHE A 31 3.51 10.60 5.61
N PHE A 32 4.81 10.33 5.45
CA PHE A 32 5.39 9.05 5.87
C PHE A 32 5.53 8.94 7.38
N ALA A 33 5.85 10.05 8.06
CA ALA A 33 5.86 10.08 9.50
C ALA A 33 4.44 9.92 10.09
N ASP A 34 3.44 10.55 9.50
CA ASP A 34 2.03 10.45 9.94
C ASP A 34 1.45 9.04 9.75
N MET A 35 1.89 8.33 8.71
CA MET A 35 1.52 6.93 8.48
C MET A 35 2.05 5.99 9.58
N GLY A 36 3.16 6.36 10.24
CA GLY A 36 3.74 5.59 11.34
C GLY A 36 4.23 4.18 10.93
N ALA A 37 4.50 3.96 9.65
CA ALA A 37 4.92 2.67 9.12
C ALA A 37 6.11 2.78 8.16
N ASP A 38 7.06 1.86 8.29
CA ASP A 38 8.16 1.68 7.36
C ASP A 38 7.76 0.64 6.31
N THR A 39 8.01 0.92 5.04
CA THR A 39 7.82 -0.03 3.94
C THR A 39 9.05 -0.91 3.74
N LEU A 40 8.81 -2.18 3.45
CA LEU A 40 9.83 -3.19 3.22
C LEU A 40 9.53 -3.89 1.89
N PHE A 41 10.43 -3.75 0.94
CA PHE A 41 10.32 -4.45 -0.34
C PHE A 41 10.41 -5.96 -0.15
N ILE A 42 9.65 -6.69 -0.97
CA ILE A 42 9.59 -8.15 -0.94
C ILE A 42 10.56 -8.69 -1.98
N GLY A 43 11.34 -9.70 -1.59
CA GLY A 43 12.34 -10.32 -2.48
C GLY A 43 13.41 -9.32 -2.91
N ASN A 44 13.65 -9.24 -4.22
CA ASN A 44 14.63 -8.33 -4.82
C ASN A 44 13.99 -7.03 -5.34
N SER A 45 12.76 -6.75 -4.91
CA SER A 45 12.02 -5.58 -5.37
C SER A 45 12.65 -4.27 -4.90
N THR A 46 12.47 -3.23 -5.71
CA THR A 46 12.87 -1.84 -5.52
C THR A 46 11.73 -0.94 -6.02
N PHE A 47 11.91 0.37 -5.90
CA PHE A 47 10.96 1.35 -6.46
C PHE A 47 10.82 1.29 -7.99
N PHE A 48 11.82 0.78 -8.70
CA PHE A 48 11.86 0.79 -10.17
C PHE A 48 11.76 -0.60 -10.79
N THR A 49 11.99 -1.65 -10.00
CA THR A 49 12.00 -3.04 -10.45
C THR A 49 11.38 -3.90 -9.36
N TRP A 50 10.33 -4.67 -9.64
CA TRP A 50 9.67 -5.48 -8.61
C TRP A 50 9.36 -6.87 -9.12
N ASP A 51 9.33 -7.80 -8.17
CA ASP A 51 8.92 -9.18 -8.42
C ASP A 51 7.40 -9.24 -8.65
N ILE A 52 6.95 -10.20 -9.46
CA ILE A 52 5.53 -10.37 -9.76
C ILE A 52 4.84 -11.08 -8.58
N MET A 53 3.80 -10.44 -8.03
CA MET A 53 3.12 -10.91 -6.82
C MET A 53 1.59 -10.96 -7.02
N PRO A 54 1.05 -11.99 -7.69
CA PRO A 54 -0.36 -12.03 -8.08
C PRO A 54 -1.34 -11.96 -6.90
N TRP A 55 -0.96 -12.54 -5.75
CA TRP A 55 -1.77 -12.55 -4.53
C TRP A 55 -2.00 -11.15 -3.93
N GLY A 56 -1.17 -10.17 -4.30
CA GLY A 56 -1.31 -8.78 -3.87
C GLY A 56 -2.62 -8.15 -4.33
N LEU A 57 -2.90 -8.27 -5.64
CA LEU A 57 -4.14 -7.77 -6.22
C LEU A 57 -5.36 -8.54 -5.69
N GLU A 58 -5.25 -9.86 -5.55
CA GLU A 58 -6.30 -10.69 -4.94
C GLU A 58 -6.68 -10.18 -3.54
N SER A 59 -5.68 -9.86 -2.72
CA SER A 59 -5.88 -9.34 -1.37
C SER A 59 -6.58 -7.98 -1.36
N VAL A 60 -6.24 -7.08 -2.29
CA VAL A 60 -6.91 -5.78 -2.45
C VAL A 60 -8.37 -5.96 -2.85
N LEU A 61 -8.65 -6.84 -3.81
CA LEU A 61 -10.02 -7.10 -4.29
C LEU A 61 -10.90 -7.70 -3.18
N GLU A 62 -10.38 -8.67 -2.44
CA GLU A 62 -11.13 -9.27 -1.32
C GLU A 62 -11.35 -8.26 -0.19
N TYR A 63 -10.36 -7.39 0.11
CA TYR A 63 -10.54 -6.31 1.07
C TYR A 63 -11.64 -5.32 0.66
N LEU A 64 -11.66 -4.89 -0.60
CA LEU A 64 -12.70 -4.00 -1.13
C LEU A 64 -14.09 -4.66 -1.08
N LYS A 65 -14.18 -5.93 -1.42
CA LYS A 65 -15.42 -6.71 -1.34
C LYS A 65 -15.95 -6.77 0.08
N GLN A 66 -15.09 -7.04 1.07
CA GLN A 66 -15.49 -7.18 2.47
C GLN A 66 -15.82 -5.85 3.16
N ASN A 67 -15.11 -4.76 2.79
CA ASN A 67 -15.14 -3.51 3.56
C ASN A 67 -15.85 -2.35 2.83
N TYR A 68 -16.11 -2.47 1.52
CA TYR A 68 -16.65 -1.37 0.70
C TYR A 68 -17.89 -1.76 -0.12
N ASN A 69 -18.68 -2.72 0.37
CA ASN A 69 -19.92 -3.19 -0.25
C ASN A 69 -19.74 -3.77 -1.67
N ASN A 70 -18.54 -4.27 -1.99
CA ASN A 70 -18.25 -4.95 -3.25
C ASN A 70 -18.72 -4.17 -4.51
N PRO A 71 -18.19 -2.95 -4.75
CA PRO A 71 -18.61 -2.14 -5.88
C PRO A 71 -18.15 -2.77 -7.20
N PRO A 72 -18.71 -2.37 -8.36
CA PRO A 72 -18.12 -2.71 -9.65
C PRO A 72 -16.66 -2.24 -9.72
N ILE A 73 -15.75 -3.14 -10.08
CA ILE A 73 -14.31 -2.88 -10.13
C ILE A 73 -13.78 -3.09 -11.55
N TYR A 74 -12.91 -2.18 -11.99
CA TYR A 74 -12.12 -2.31 -13.20
C TYR A 74 -10.64 -2.24 -12.84
N ILE A 75 -9.86 -3.23 -13.27
CA ILE A 75 -8.39 -3.14 -13.21
C ILE A 75 -7.97 -2.25 -14.37
N LEU A 76 -7.48 -1.06 -14.04
CA LEU A 76 -6.99 -0.11 -15.02
C LEU A 76 -5.54 -0.41 -15.37
N GLU A 77 -4.74 -0.75 -14.35
CA GLU A 77 -3.32 -1.07 -14.45
C GLU A 77 -2.88 -2.08 -13.38
#